data_AF-A0A969CZ57-F1
#
_entry.id   AF-A0A969CZ57-F1
#
_cell.length_a   1.000
_cell.length_b   1.000
_cell.length_c   1.000
_cell.angle_alpha   90.00
_cell.angle_beta   90.00
_cell.angle_gamma   90.00
#
_symmetry.space_group_name_H-M   'P 1'
#
loop_
_entity.id
_entity.type
_entity.pdbx_description
1 polymer ?
#
loop_
_entity_poly.entity_id
_entity_poly.type
_entity_poly.pdbx_seq_one_letter_code
_entity_poly.pdbx_strand_id
1 'polypeptide(L)'
;MSINLFEYATRNKLRFPSARGELTVEQLWDVPLRSRDEFNLNSIAKTASKAWKDASEENFVETTKTPEHTRRELALELVKYVIEAKLADEAADKKRAENKLEKERLLKILAEKQAGALSELSEKELQARIAALE
;
A
#
# COMPACT_ATOMS: atom_id res chain seq x y z
N MET A 1 16.65 -17.36 -14.29
CA MET A 1 15.88 -16.14 -14.59
C MET A 1 14.68 -16.13 -13.66
N SER A 2 14.50 -15.08 -12.86
CA SER A 2 13.25 -14.87 -12.12
C SER A 2 12.15 -14.49 -13.12
N ILE A 3 10.97 -15.08 -12.98
CA ILE A 3 9.80 -14.73 -13.81
C ILE A 3 9.31 -13.35 -13.36
N ASN A 4 9.15 -12.40 -14.29
CA ASN A 4 8.46 -11.15 -13.99
C ASN A 4 6.95 -11.44 -13.89
N LEU A 5 6.42 -11.24 -12.70
CA LEU A 5 5.04 -11.58 -12.32
C LEU A 5 3.99 -10.89 -13.21
N PHE A 6 4.13 -9.58 -13.43
CA PHE A 6 3.19 -8.78 -14.23
C PHE A 6 3.34 -9.04 -15.72
N GLU A 7 4.56 -9.21 -16.21
CA GLU A 7 4.82 -9.57 -17.60
C GLU A 7 4.20 -10.93 -17.93
N TYR A 8 4.41 -11.93 -17.05
CA TYR A 8 3.78 -13.24 -17.22
C TYR A 8 2.26 -13.12 -17.20
N ALA A 9 1.71 -12.40 -16.21
CA ALA A 9 0.26 -12.29 -16.03
C ALA A 9 -0.43 -11.65 -17.25
N THR A 10 0.16 -10.59 -17.78
CA THR A 10 -0.37 -9.86 -18.94
C THR A 10 -0.21 -10.65 -20.25
N ARG A 11 0.97 -11.25 -20.51
CA ARG A 11 1.21 -12.10 -21.69
C ARG A 11 0.29 -13.32 -21.74
N ASN A 12 0.05 -13.97 -20.59
CA ASN A 12 -0.77 -15.17 -20.49
C ASN A 12 -2.25 -14.89 -20.18
N LYS A 13 -2.64 -13.60 -20.15
CA LYS A 13 -4.01 -13.15 -19.89
C LYS A 13 -4.60 -13.80 -18.65
N LEU A 14 -3.89 -13.74 -17.52
CA LEU A 14 -4.42 -14.24 -16.26
C LEU A 14 -5.73 -13.51 -15.91
N ARG A 15 -6.65 -14.28 -15.33
CA ARG A 15 -7.96 -13.82 -14.88
C ARG A 15 -8.20 -14.31 -13.46
N PHE A 16 -8.85 -13.47 -12.67
CA PHE A 16 -9.04 -13.67 -11.25
C PHE A 16 -10.54 -13.79 -10.95
N PRO A 17 -11.01 -15.00 -10.55
CA PRO A 17 -12.40 -15.19 -10.18
C PRO A 17 -12.79 -14.32 -9.00
N SER A 18 -13.92 -13.63 -9.11
CA SER A 18 -14.50 -12.82 -8.04
C SER A 18 -16.02 -12.95 -8.01
N ALA A 19 -16.65 -12.43 -6.96
CA ALA A 19 -18.11 -12.37 -6.85
C ALA A 19 -18.79 -11.55 -7.97
N ARG A 20 -18.01 -10.76 -8.74
CA ARG A 20 -18.50 -9.93 -9.85
C ARG A 20 -17.99 -10.41 -11.21
N GLY A 21 -17.52 -11.66 -11.30
CA GLY A 21 -16.94 -12.25 -12.49
C GLY A 21 -15.41 -12.21 -12.51
N GLU A 22 -14.84 -12.57 -13.65
CA GLU A 22 -13.40 -12.63 -13.87
C GLU A 22 -12.79 -11.23 -13.98
N LEU A 23 -11.74 -10.96 -13.20
CA LEU A 23 -11.01 -9.70 -13.22
C LEU A 23 -9.71 -9.83 -14.01
N THR A 24 -9.33 -8.75 -14.67
CA THR A 24 -7.99 -8.54 -15.24
C THR A 24 -6.97 -8.15 -14.16
N VAL A 25 -5.69 -8.09 -14.53
CA VAL A 25 -4.61 -7.66 -13.64
C VAL A 25 -4.83 -6.21 -13.19
N GLU A 26 -5.25 -5.35 -14.11
CA GLU A 26 -5.52 -3.93 -13.88
C GLU A 26 -6.69 -3.78 -12.91
N GLN A 27 -7.79 -4.51 -13.14
CA GLN A 27 -8.98 -4.46 -12.29
C GLN A 27 -8.73 -4.96 -10.86
N LEU A 28 -7.71 -5.79 -10.61
CA LEU A 28 -7.35 -6.17 -9.23
C LEU A 28 -6.97 -4.95 -8.37
N TRP A 29 -6.39 -3.91 -8.96
CA TRP A 29 -6.03 -2.69 -8.25
C TRP A 29 -7.25 -1.90 -7.77
N ASP A 30 -8.39 -2.05 -8.43
CA ASP A 30 -9.66 -1.40 -8.06
C ASP A 30 -10.43 -2.18 -6.98
N VAL A 31 -10.03 -3.42 -6.69
CA VAL A 31 -10.68 -4.25 -5.66
C VAL A 31 -10.31 -3.73 -4.27
N PRO A 32 -11.26 -3.58 -3.35
CA PRO A 32 -10.97 -3.18 -1.97
C PRO A 32 -10.18 -4.28 -1.24
N LEU A 33 -9.25 -3.88 -0.36
CA LEU A 33 -8.54 -4.80 0.55
C LEU A 33 -9.52 -5.60 1.41
N ARG A 34 -10.52 -4.90 1.95
CA ARG A 34 -11.52 -5.39 2.89
C ARG A 34 -12.88 -4.83 2.47
N SER A 35 -13.92 -5.66 2.45
CA SER A 35 -15.30 -5.24 2.18
C SER A 35 -16.28 -6.08 3.00
N ARG A 36 -17.51 -5.56 3.17
CA ARG A 36 -18.62 -6.31 3.78
C ARG A 36 -19.23 -7.34 2.84
N ASP A 37 -19.06 -7.15 1.53
CA ASP A 37 -19.43 -8.13 0.51
C ASP A 37 -18.25 -9.06 0.16
N GLU A 38 -18.54 -10.11 -0.61
CA GLU A 38 -17.52 -11.07 -1.05
C GLU A 38 -16.56 -10.49 -2.11
N PHE A 39 -16.79 -9.26 -2.58
CA PHE A 39 -15.93 -8.58 -3.54
C PHE A 39 -14.79 -7.84 -2.82
N ASN A 40 -13.77 -8.59 -2.42
CA ASN A 40 -12.56 -8.05 -1.80
C ASN A 40 -11.33 -8.92 -2.10
N LEU A 41 -10.14 -8.33 -1.96
CA LEU A 41 -8.87 -9.00 -2.26
C LEU A 41 -8.62 -10.24 -1.38
N ASN A 42 -9.11 -10.26 -0.14
CA ASN A 42 -8.98 -11.43 0.74
C ASN A 42 -9.79 -12.63 0.22
N SER A 43 -11.02 -12.41 -0.26
CA SER A 43 -11.83 -13.45 -0.90
C SER A 43 -11.14 -13.99 -2.16
N ILE A 44 -10.62 -13.11 -3.01
CA ILE A 44 -9.89 -13.50 -4.23
C ILE A 44 -8.62 -14.28 -3.89
N ALA A 45 -7.86 -13.83 -2.87
CA ALA A 45 -6.65 -14.52 -2.41
C ALA A 45 -6.95 -15.93 -1.87
N LYS A 46 -8.06 -16.11 -1.15
CA LYS A 46 -8.51 -17.44 -0.69
C LYS A 46 -8.81 -18.37 -1.86
N THR A 47 -9.52 -17.87 -2.87
CA THR A 47 -9.83 -18.63 -4.09
C THR A 47 -8.55 -19.01 -4.84
N ALA A 48 -7.63 -18.07 -5.04
CA ALA A 48 -6.34 -18.33 -5.69
C ALA A 48 -5.48 -19.33 -4.90
N SER A 49 -5.47 -19.22 -3.58
CA SER A 49 -4.76 -20.13 -2.67
C SER A 49 -5.31 -21.55 -2.75
N LYS A 50 -6.63 -21.70 -2.77
CA LYS A 50 -7.28 -23.01 -2.96
C LYS A 50 -6.89 -23.61 -4.32
N ALA A 51 -7.04 -22.85 -5.40
CA ALA A 51 -6.72 -23.34 -6.74
C ALA A 51 -5.24 -23.72 -6.92
N TRP A 52 -4.32 -23.03 -6.24
CA TRP A 52 -2.91 -23.42 -6.21
C TRP A 52 -2.69 -24.73 -5.46
N LYS A 53 -3.30 -24.89 -4.27
CA LYS A 53 -3.20 -26.14 -3.50
C LYS A 53 -3.77 -27.33 -4.25
N ASP A 54 -4.96 -27.17 -4.84
CA ASP A 54 -5.61 -28.24 -5.63
C ASP A 54 -4.66 -28.71 -6.75
N ALA A 55 -4.00 -27.78 -7.46
CA ALA A 55 -3.03 -28.11 -8.51
C ALA A 55 -1.72 -28.74 -8.00
N SER A 56 -1.32 -28.43 -6.76
CA SER A 56 -0.16 -29.05 -6.10
C SER A 56 -0.47 -30.46 -5.58
N GLU A 57 -1.68 -30.68 -5.08
CA GLU A 57 -2.14 -31.98 -4.58
C GLU A 57 -2.31 -32.99 -5.72
N GLU A 58 -2.74 -32.58 -6.91
CA GLU A 58 -2.95 -33.51 -8.04
C GLU A 58 -1.66 -34.17 -8.59
N ASN A 59 -0.46 -33.70 -8.23
CA ASN A 59 0.82 -34.22 -8.72
C ASN A 59 1.63 -34.92 -7.62
N PHE A 60 1.26 -36.16 -7.30
CA PHE A 60 1.97 -36.99 -6.30
C PHE A 60 3.17 -37.77 -6.86
N VAL A 61 3.31 -37.86 -8.19
CA VAL A 61 4.29 -38.74 -8.87
C VAL A 61 5.35 -37.93 -9.61
N GLU A 62 4.97 -36.83 -10.25
CA GLU A 62 5.90 -35.96 -10.98
C GLU A 62 6.35 -34.80 -10.09
N THR A 63 7.67 -34.67 -9.90
CA THR A 63 8.29 -33.58 -9.12
C THR A 63 8.46 -32.28 -9.93
N THR A 64 8.07 -32.29 -11.21
CA THR A 64 8.23 -31.16 -12.12
C THR A 64 6.96 -30.31 -12.15
N LYS A 65 7.12 -28.98 -12.00
CA LYS A 65 5.99 -28.05 -12.05
C LYS A 65 5.37 -28.06 -13.45
N THR A 66 4.08 -28.37 -13.54
CA THR A 66 3.32 -28.23 -14.78
C THR A 66 3.12 -26.75 -15.14
N PRO A 67 2.81 -26.43 -16.41
CA PRO A 67 2.43 -25.07 -16.80
C PRO A 67 1.25 -24.53 -16.00
N GLU A 68 0.27 -25.38 -15.67
CA GLU A 68 -0.88 -24.99 -14.85
C GLU A 68 -0.49 -24.72 -13.39
N HIS A 69 0.40 -25.53 -12.80
CA HIS A 69 0.93 -25.23 -11.47
C HIS A 69 1.59 -23.85 -11.43
N THR A 70 2.44 -23.56 -12.43
CA THR A 70 3.12 -22.27 -12.56
C THR A 70 2.10 -21.13 -12.74
N ARG A 71 1.07 -21.34 -13.55
CA ARG A 71 -0.03 -20.38 -13.77
C ARG A 71 -0.75 -20.04 -12.46
N ARG A 72 -1.09 -21.05 -11.66
CA ARG A 72 -1.81 -20.89 -10.37
C ARG A 72 -0.94 -20.26 -9.29
N GLU A 73 0.33 -20.64 -9.23
CA GLU A 73 1.32 -20.07 -8.31
C GLU A 73 1.49 -18.58 -8.58
N LEU A 74 1.75 -18.19 -9.84
CA LEU A 74 1.92 -16.79 -10.22
C LEU A 74 0.61 -16.00 -10.05
N ALA A 75 -0.56 -16.60 -10.26
CA ALA A 75 -1.83 -15.93 -9.97
C ALA A 75 -1.96 -15.60 -8.47
N LEU A 76 -1.61 -16.54 -7.57
CA LEU A 76 -1.63 -16.31 -6.14
C LEU A 76 -0.60 -15.25 -5.72
N GLU A 77 0.62 -15.31 -6.25
CA GLU A 77 1.67 -14.32 -5.99
C GLU A 77 1.25 -12.91 -6.42
N LEU A 78 0.59 -12.76 -7.57
CA LEU A 78 0.11 -11.46 -8.03
C LEU A 78 -0.92 -10.86 -7.08
N VAL A 79 -1.88 -11.66 -6.60
CA VAL A 79 -2.89 -11.18 -5.65
C VAL A 79 -2.23 -10.78 -4.33
N LYS A 80 -1.25 -11.56 -3.84
CA LYS A 80 -0.47 -11.20 -2.64
C LYS A 80 0.28 -9.88 -2.81
N TYR A 81 0.93 -9.70 -3.96
CA TYR A 81 1.64 -8.46 -4.27
C TYR A 81 0.71 -7.25 -4.23
N VAL A 82 -0.46 -7.33 -4.88
CA VAL A 82 -1.45 -6.23 -4.88
C VAL A 82 -1.94 -5.92 -3.46
N ILE A 83 -2.18 -6.95 -2.64
CA ILE A 83 -2.54 -6.78 -1.23
C ILE A 83 -1.44 -6.03 -0.46
N GLU A 84 -0.19 -6.47 -0.61
CA GLU A 84 0.96 -5.86 0.07
C GLU A 84 1.14 -4.40 -0.33
N ALA A 85 1.09 -4.11 -1.63
CA ALA A 85 1.18 -2.75 -2.16
C ALA A 85 0.09 -1.84 -1.58
N LYS A 86 -1.17 -2.28 -1.59
CA LYS A 86 -2.27 -1.48 -1.04
C LYS A 86 -2.19 -1.29 0.48
N LEU A 87 -1.67 -2.28 1.22
CA LEU A 87 -1.41 -2.13 2.66
C LEU A 87 -0.28 -1.13 2.93
N ALA A 88 0.76 -1.11 2.09
CA ALA A 88 1.84 -0.13 2.18
C ALA A 88 1.32 1.29 1.90
N ASP A 89 0.45 1.46 0.90
CA ASP A 89 -0.20 2.73 0.60
C ASP A 89 -1.08 3.22 1.76
N GLU A 90 -1.92 2.34 2.33
CA GLU A 90 -2.75 2.65 3.51
C GLU A 90 -1.89 3.12 4.71
N ALA A 91 -0.76 2.45 4.96
CA ALA A 91 0.16 2.81 6.02
C ALA A 91 0.89 4.15 5.74
N ALA A 92 1.28 4.40 4.49
CA ALA A 92 1.94 5.62 4.08
C ALA A 92 0.99 6.83 4.23
N ASP A 93 -0.28 6.69 3.86
CA ASP A 93 -1.27 7.75 3.97
C ASP A 93 -1.64 8.05 5.42
N LYS A 94 -1.79 7.02 6.26
CA LYS A 94 -1.96 7.20 7.71
C LYS A 94 -0.78 7.98 8.31
N LYS A 95 0.45 7.57 8.00
CA LYS A 95 1.67 8.25 8.48
C LYS A 95 1.75 9.70 7.99
N ARG A 96 1.34 9.97 6.75
CA ARG A 96 1.30 11.33 6.19
C ARG A 96 0.30 12.22 6.94
N ALA A 97 -0.88 11.69 7.28
CA ALA A 97 -1.88 12.40 8.06
C ALA A 97 -1.39 12.70 9.49
N GLU A 98 -0.79 11.71 10.15
CA GLU A 98 -0.19 11.86 11.49
C GLU A 98 0.91 12.92 11.50
N ASN A 99 1.84 12.85 10.53
CA ASN A 99 2.92 13.83 10.39
C ASN A 99 2.40 15.24 10.12
N LYS A 100 1.31 15.38 9.37
CA LYS A 100 0.69 16.69 9.11
C LYS A 100 0.15 17.29 10.42
N LEU A 101 -0.62 16.52 11.18
CA LEU A 101 -1.16 16.97 12.47
C LEU A 101 -0.05 17.35 13.46
N GLU A 102 0.99 16.53 13.54
CA GLU A 102 2.11 16.80 14.43
C GLU A 102 2.89 18.04 14.01
N LYS A 103 3.15 18.21 12.71
CA LYS A 103 3.79 19.43 12.17
C LYS A 103 2.98 20.68 12.52
N GLU A 104 1.66 20.65 12.39
CA GLU A 104 0.78 21.78 12.72
C GLU A 104 0.89 22.14 14.22
N ARG A 105 0.91 21.14 15.12
CA ARG A 105 1.12 21.37 16.57
C ARG A 105 2.48 21.98 16.87
N LEU A 106 3.54 21.43 16.29
CA LEU A 106 4.91 21.90 16.49
C LEU A 106 5.08 23.34 16.01
N LEU A 107 4.50 23.70 14.85
CA LEU A 107 4.53 25.07 14.34
C LEU A 107 3.82 26.05 15.26
N LYS A 108 2.67 25.67 15.83
CA LYS A 108 1.95 26.50 16.81
C LYS A 108 2.79 26.76 18.06
N ILE A 109 3.36 25.71 18.65
CA ILE A 109 4.22 25.82 19.84
C ILE A 109 5.48 26.64 19.54
N LEU A 110 6.07 26.46 18.34
CA LEU A 110 7.23 27.23 17.92
C LEU A 110 6.90 28.72 17.83
N ALA A 111 5.76 29.08 17.23
CA ALA A 111 5.31 30.46 17.15
C ALA A 111 5.06 31.07 18.55
N GLU A 112 4.42 30.33 19.45
CA GLU A 112 4.20 30.76 20.84
C GLU A 112 5.52 30.99 21.58
N LYS A 113 6.50 30.08 21.42
CA LYS A 113 7.85 30.25 22.02
C LYS A 113 8.60 31.44 21.45
N GLN A 114 8.51 31.66 20.14
CA GLN A 114 9.13 32.82 19.49
C GLN A 114 8.49 34.13 19.98
N ALA A 115 7.17 34.17 20.11
CA ALA A 115 6.46 35.31 20.67
C ALA A 115 6.83 35.55 22.15
N GLY A 116 6.89 34.49 22.96
CA GLY A 116 7.34 34.55 24.36
C GLY A 116 8.76 35.12 24.48
N ALA A 117 9.71 34.58 23.73
CA ALA A 117 11.10 35.06 23.74
C ALA A 117 11.22 36.52 23.29
N LEU A 118 10.40 36.97 22.34
CA LEU A 118 10.35 38.38 21.95
C LEU A 118 9.73 39.26 23.05
N SER A 119 8.73 38.75 23.78
CA SER A 119 8.08 39.47 24.88
C SER A 119 8.96 39.60 26.14
N GLU A 120 9.96 38.73 26.29
CA GLU A 120 10.93 38.79 27.39
C GLU A 120 12.05 39.83 27.16
N LEU A 121 12.22 40.32 25.93
CA LEU A 121 13.20 41.37 25.63
C LEU A 121 12.77 42.71 26.24
N SER A 122 13.73 43.49 26.73
CA SER A 122 13.47 44.86 27.18
C SER A 122 13.15 45.79 26.00
N GLU A 123 12.46 46.91 26.28
CA GLU A 123 12.11 47.90 25.26
C GLU A 123 13.32 48.41 24.47
N LYS A 124 14.45 48.62 25.15
CA LYS A 124 15.72 49.06 24.54
C LYS A 124 16.31 48.02 23.59
N GLU A 125 16.18 46.73 23.92
CA GLU A 125 16.66 45.63 23.07
C GLU A 125 15.78 45.42 21.85
N LEU A 126 14.47 45.60 22.00
CA LEU A 126 13.53 45.57 20.88
C LEU A 126 13.79 46.72 19.90
N GLN A 127 13.95 47.95 20.39
CA GLN A 127 14.27 49.12 19.56
C GLN A 127 15.60 48.96 18.81
N ALA A 128 16.64 48.43 19.47
CA ALA A 128 17.93 48.18 18.82
C ALA A 128 17.85 47.15 17.68
N ARG A 129 17.02 46.10 17.83
CA ARG A 129 16.77 45.11 16.77
C ARG A 129 15.96 45.69 15.62
N ILE A 130 15.00 46.58 15.88
CA ILE A 130 14.21 47.28 14.85
C ILE A 130 15.11 48.19 14.01
N ALA A 131 15.94 49.02 14.65
CA ALA A 131 16.83 49.94 13.96
C ALA A 131 17.91 49.26 13.10
N ALA A 132 18.29 48.01 13.42
CA ALA A 132 19.25 47.24 12.63
C ALA A 132 18.67 46.61 11.35
N LEU A 133 17.35 46.72 11.15
CA LEU A 133 16.64 46.25 9.95
C LEU A 133 16.37 47.37 8.94
N GLU A 134 16.68 48.62 9.30
CA GLU A 134 16.65 49.82 8.44
C GLU A 134 18.02 50.13 7.86
#